data_AF-A0A2E8VJ68-F1
#
_entry.id   AF-A0A2E8VJ68-F1
#
_cell.length_a   1.000
_cell.length_b   1.000
_cell.length_c   1.000
_cell.angle_alpha   90.00
_cell.angle_beta   90.00
_cell.angle_gamma   90.00
#
_symmetry.space_group_name_H-M   'P 1'
#
loop_
_entity.id
_entity.type
_entity.pdbx_description
1 polymer ?
#
loop_
_entity_poly.entity_id
_entity_poly.type
_entity_poly.pdbx_seq_one_letter_code
_entity_poly.pdbx_strand_id
1 'polypeptide(L)'
;MEFPFALDHRLSHTFDLSNTVRIGAVFPDLYTAFGERDGFLETPLVAPLQPGSTTRFRLWLTGAQEAGILAEDALTPLTRDGDFWKGEVNLPLEMGAQVVVVARAEGSDEYLGLLSYALGG
;
A
#
# COMPACT_ATOMS: atom_id res chain seq x y z
N MET A 1 22.94 24.26 33.21
CA MET A 1 22.46 22.94 33.66
C MET A 1 21.70 22.37 32.48
N GLU A 2 22.24 21.31 31.86
CA GLU A 2 21.76 20.71 30.61
C GLU A 2 20.73 19.58 30.83
N PHE A 3 20.03 19.23 29.74
CA PHE A 3 19.39 17.95 29.39
C PHE A 3 17.91 17.68 29.80
N PRO A 4 17.15 16.84 29.04
CA PRO A 4 16.43 17.26 27.83
C PRO A 4 15.02 16.61 27.75
N PHE A 5 14.05 17.21 27.05
CA PHE A 5 12.87 16.43 26.66
C PHE A 5 12.52 16.74 25.21
N ALA A 6 13.12 15.94 24.32
CA ALA A 6 12.56 15.70 23.00
C ALA A 6 11.24 14.96 23.22
N LEU A 7 10.13 15.69 23.18
CA LEU A 7 8.82 15.09 23.04
C LEU A 7 8.62 14.85 21.54
N ASP A 8 9.03 13.66 21.10
CA ASP A 8 8.62 13.07 19.83
C ASP A 8 7.09 12.94 19.87
N HIS A 9 6.39 13.96 19.36
CA HIS A 9 4.95 13.90 19.12
C HIS A 9 4.72 13.04 17.87
N ARG A 10 5.06 11.74 17.95
CA ARG A 10 4.42 10.75 17.09
C ARG A 10 2.98 10.61 17.57
N LEU A 11 2.12 11.43 16.96
CA LEU A 11 0.67 11.26 16.97
C LEU A 11 0.35 9.90 16.33
N SER A 12 0.36 8.84 17.12
CA SER A 12 -0.24 7.56 16.77
C SER A 12 -1.76 7.72 16.81
N HIS A 13 -2.34 8.12 15.68
CA HIS A 13 -3.77 7.92 15.46
C HIS A 13 -3.97 6.45 15.09
N THR A 14 -4.22 5.62 16.10
CA THR A 14 -4.71 4.26 15.91
C THR A 14 -6.17 4.35 15.48
N PHE A 15 -6.48 3.98 14.24
CA PHE A 15 -7.85 3.83 13.77
C PHE A 15 -8.26 2.36 13.87
N ASP A 16 -8.99 2.01 14.92
CA ASP A 16 -9.70 0.73 15.01
C ASP A 16 -10.87 0.73 14.02
N LEU A 17 -10.69 0.10 12.86
CA LEU A 17 -11.74 -0.07 11.85
C LEU A 17 -12.63 -1.26 12.19
N SER A 18 -13.61 -1.02 13.06
CA SER A 18 -14.77 -1.91 13.22
C SER A 18 -15.74 -1.67 12.08
N ASN A 19 -15.78 -2.57 11.10
CA ASN A 19 -16.66 -2.48 9.93
C ASN A 19 -18.13 -2.51 10.33
N THR A 20 -18.77 -1.34 10.32
CA THR A 20 -20.24 -1.19 10.31
C THR A 20 -20.63 -0.12 9.28
N VAL A 21 -20.40 -0.45 8.00
CA VAL A 21 -21.04 0.10 6.78
C VAL A 21 -21.32 1.62 6.68
N ARG A 22 -20.56 2.24 5.74
CA ARG A 22 -20.75 3.49 4.95
C ARG A 22 -20.50 4.85 5.64
N ILE A 23 -19.32 5.44 5.33
CA ILE A 23 -19.10 6.60 4.43
C ILE A 23 -17.56 6.71 4.21
N GLY A 24 -17.08 6.65 2.95
CA GLY A 24 -15.72 7.07 2.56
C GLY A 24 -14.75 6.03 1.95
N ALA A 25 -15.21 5.18 1.01
CA ALA A 25 -14.43 4.35 0.06
C ALA A 25 -13.09 3.74 0.53
N VAL A 26 -13.16 2.47 0.99
CA VAL A 26 -12.00 1.60 1.26
C VAL A 26 -11.91 0.59 0.13
N PHE A 27 -11.22 0.87 -0.98
CA PHE A 27 -11.03 -0.15 -2.02
C PHE A 27 -9.68 -0.02 -2.71
N PRO A 28 -8.72 -0.86 -2.30
CA PRO A 28 -8.51 -2.22 -2.84
C PRO A 28 -8.97 -3.38 -1.95
N ASP A 29 -9.00 -4.60 -2.50
CA ASP A 29 -9.15 -5.83 -1.73
C ASP A 29 -7.86 -6.10 -0.93
N LEU A 30 -7.97 -6.14 0.40
CA LEU A 30 -6.84 -6.39 1.29
C LEU A 30 -6.64 -7.89 1.48
N TYR A 31 -5.40 -8.37 1.34
CA TYR A 31 -5.01 -9.70 1.83
C TYR A 31 -4.77 -9.65 3.35
N THR A 32 -4.90 -10.80 4.03
CA THR A 32 -4.66 -10.92 5.48
C THR A 32 -3.31 -10.34 5.92
N ALA A 33 -2.27 -10.55 5.11
CA ALA A 33 -0.91 -10.09 5.37
C ALA A 33 -0.77 -8.56 5.48
N PHE A 34 -1.70 -7.80 4.91
CA PHE A 34 -1.67 -6.34 5.02
C PHE A 34 -2.03 -5.86 6.43
N GLY A 35 -3.07 -6.44 7.03
CA GLY A 35 -3.47 -6.12 8.41
C GLY A 35 -2.46 -6.63 9.45
N GLU A 36 -1.88 -7.81 9.24
CA GLU A 36 -0.87 -8.39 10.15
C GLU A 36 0.44 -7.59 10.22
N ARG A 37 0.71 -6.74 9.22
CA ARG A 37 1.91 -5.91 9.12
C ARG A 37 1.68 -4.46 9.51
N ASP A 38 0.56 -4.20 10.18
CA ASP A 38 0.06 -2.87 10.49
C ASP A 38 0.02 -1.97 9.23
N GLY A 39 -0.26 -2.51 8.05
CA GLY A 39 -0.20 -1.74 6.80
C GLY A 39 -1.28 -0.67 6.69
N PHE A 40 -0.93 0.48 6.09
CA PHE A 40 -1.90 1.54 5.77
C PHE A 40 -1.70 2.07 4.35
N LEU A 41 -2.78 2.14 3.57
CA LEU A 41 -2.76 2.67 2.21
C LEU A 41 -3.20 4.14 2.22
N GLU A 42 -2.40 5.02 1.63
CA GLU A 42 -2.71 6.45 1.53
C GLU A 42 -3.27 6.81 0.13
N THR A 43 -2.71 6.26 -0.95
CA THR A 43 -3.22 6.41 -2.32
C THR A 43 -2.81 5.23 -3.19
N PRO A 44 -3.60 4.86 -4.20
CA PRO A 44 -4.96 5.34 -4.50
C PRO A 44 -6.00 4.73 -3.54
N LEU A 45 -7.00 5.50 -3.11
CA LEU A 45 -8.13 4.97 -2.32
C LEU A 45 -9.33 4.56 -3.18
N VAL A 46 -9.18 4.64 -4.50
CA VAL A 46 -10.25 4.44 -5.46
C VAL A 46 -10.07 3.10 -6.18
N ALA A 47 -11.20 2.43 -6.41
CA ALA A 47 -11.31 1.31 -7.34
C ALA A 47 -12.58 1.48 -8.21
N PRO A 48 -12.58 0.95 -9.45
CA PRO A 48 -11.44 0.32 -10.12
C PRO A 48 -10.36 1.32 -10.57
N LEU A 49 -9.15 0.82 -10.82
CA LEU A 49 -8.10 1.63 -11.45
C LEU A 49 -8.44 1.85 -12.93
N GLN A 50 -8.17 3.05 -13.44
CA GLN A 50 -8.46 3.39 -14.83
C GLN A 50 -7.39 2.81 -15.77
N PRO A 51 -7.77 2.00 -16.79
CA PRO A 51 -6.84 1.56 -17.82
C PRO A 51 -6.21 2.74 -18.57
N GLY A 52 -4.94 2.61 -18.93
CA GLY A 52 -4.17 3.64 -19.63
C GLY A 52 -3.81 4.85 -18.77
N SER A 53 -4.06 4.82 -17.46
CA SER A 53 -3.69 5.89 -16.54
C SER A 53 -2.34 5.66 -15.86
N THR A 54 -1.72 6.73 -15.40
CA THR A 54 -0.62 6.67 -14.42
C THR A 54 -1.21 6.79 -13.04
N THR A 55 -1.02 5.77 -12.20
CA THR A 55 -1.52 5.75 -10.83
C THR A 55 -0.38 5.88 -9.84
N ARG A 56 -0.53 6.80 -8.88
CA ARG A 56 0.42 7.00 -7.79
C ARG A 56 0.02 6.16 -6.60
N PHE A 57 0.92 5.25 -6.22
CA PHE A 57 0.83 4.45 -5.02
C PHE A 57 1.62 5.10 -3.89
N ARG A 58 0.99 5.16 -2.72
CA ARG A 58 1.63 5.51 -1.45
C ARG A 58 1.02 4.71 -0.34
N LEU A 59 1.84 3.96 0.38
CA LEU A 59 1.42 3.15 1.49
C LEU A 59 2.49 3.12 2.59
N TRP A 60 2.05 3.00 3.81
CA TRP A 60 2.86 2.75 4.99
C TRP A 60 2.88 1.24 5.26
N LEU A 61 4.05 0.68 5.52
CA LEU A 61 4.22 -0.74 5.83
C LEU A 61 5.32 -0.92 6.86
N THR A 62 4.98 -1.54 7.98
CA THR A 62 5.99 -1.89 8.99
C THR A 62 6.66 -3.21 8.64
N GLY A 63 7.98 -3.28 8.87
CA GLY A 63 8.77 -4.50 8.68
C GLY A 63 8.92 -4.97 7.23
N ALA A 64 8.54 -4.14 6.25
CA ALA A 64 8.84 -4.38 4.84
C ALA A 64 10.26 -3.91 4.52
N GLN A 65 11.05 -4.78 3.88
CA GLN A 65 12.36 -4.44 3.32
C GLN A 65 12.26 -4.00 1.86
N GLU A 66 11.29 -4.56 1.13
CA GLU A 66 10.98 -4.19 -0.24
C GLU A 66 9.45 -4.13 -0.39
N ALA A 67 8.99 -3.24 -1.25
CA ALA A 67 7.61 -3.20 -1.71
C ALA A 67 7.58 -2.96 -3.22
N GLY A 68 6.52 -3.42 -3.87
CA GLY A 68 6.37 -3.34 -5.31
C GLY A 68 4.93 -3.44 -5.75
N ILE A 69 4.71 -3.18 -7.03
CA ILE A 69 3.44 -3.34 -7.71
C ILE A 69 3.65 -4.43 -8.76
N LEU A 70 2.95 -5.56 -8.62
CA LEU A 70 2.92 -6.64 -9.57
C LEU A 70 1.70 -6.47 -10.49
N ALA A 71 1.95 -6.37 -11.79
CA ALA A 71 0.91 -6.25 -12.81
C ALA A 71 1.31 -7.09 -14.03
N GLU A 72 0.46 -8.03 -14.46
CA GLU A 72 0.71 -8.89 -15.64
C GLU A 72 2.15 -9.47 -15.67
N ASP A 73 2.61 -9.99 -14.52
CA ASP A 73 3.97 -10.53 -14.31
C ASP A 73 5.13 -9.53 -14.26
N ALA A 74 4.87 -8.23 -14.45
CA ALA A 74 5.85 -7.18 -14.27
C ALA A 74 5.82 -6.63 -12.83
N LEU A 75 6.94 -6.79 -12.12
CA LEU A 75 7.14 -6.17 -10.81
C LEU A 75 7.77 -4.78 -10.97
N THR A 76 7.04 -3.74 -10.58
CA THR A 76 7.56 -2.37 -10.48
C THR A 76 7.92 -2.07 -9.03
N PRO A 77 9.20 -1.86 -8.68
CA PRO A 77 9.61 -1.60 -7.31
C PRO A 77 9.12 -0.22 -6.84
N LEU A 78 8.66 -0.14 -5.60
CA LEU A 78 8.34 1.11 -4.93
C LEU A 78 9.58 1.63 -4.21
N THR A 79 9.73 2.94 -4.17
CA THR A 79 10.82 3.61 -3.45
C THR A 79 10.37 3.93 -2.03
N ARG A 80 11.22 3.66 -1.05
CA ARG A 80 10.98 4.06 0.33
C ARG A 80 11.29 5.55 0.51
N ASP A 81 10.34 6.29 1.05
CA ASP A 81 10.44 7.70 1.42
C ASP A 81 9.98 7.87 2.88
N GLY A 82 10.97 7.83 3.78
CA GLY A 82 10.78 7.79 5.22
C GLY A 82 10.04 6.52 5.66
N ASP A 83 8.85 6.74 6.20
CA ASP A 83 7.95 5.68 6.68
C ASP A 83 7.04 5.13 5.56
N PHE A 84 7.02 5.74 4.38
CA PHE A 84 6.13 5.37 3.28
C PHE A 84 6.88 4.72 2.11
N TRP A 85 6.18 3.86 1.38
CA TRP A 85 6.54 3.33 0.07
C TRP A 85 5.79 4.09 -1.00
N LYS A 86 6.47 4.54 -2.05
CA LYS A 86 5.91 5.40 -3.11
C LYS A 86 6.36 4.96 -4.49
N GLY A 87 5.48 5.10 -5.46
CA GLY A 87 5.80 4.85 -6.85
C GLY A 87 4.65 5.22 -7.78
N GLU A 88 5.00 5.45 -9.03
CA GLU A 88 4.02 5.68 -10.09
C GLU A 88 4.08 4.50 -11.03
N VAL A 89 2.91 3.94 -11.32
CA VAL A 89 2.79 2.81 -12.23
C VAL A 89 1.93 3.27 -13.38
N ASN A 90 2.49 3.17 -14.58
CA ASN A 90 1.70 3.26 -15.80
C ASN A 90 0.93 1.95 -15.91
N LEU A 91 -0.39 2.04 -16.05
CA LEU A 91 -1.28 0.90 -16.17
C LEU A 91 -1.76 0.77 -17.62
N PRO A 92 -0.90 0.46 -18.61
CA PRO A 92 -1.32 0.20 -19.98
C PRO A 92 -2.07 -1.14 -20.13
N LEU A 93 -2.42 -1.78 -19.01
CA LEU A 93 -2.95 -3.13 -18.94
C LEU A 93 -4.37 -3.19 -19.50
N GLU A 94 -4.76 -4.37 -19.98
CA GLU A 94 -6.08 -4.60 -20.54
C GLU A 94 -7.17 -4.50 -19.45
N MET A 95 -8.42 -4.24 -19.87
CA MET A 95 -9.55 -4.31 -18.94
C MET A 95 -9.64 -5.71 -18.32
N GLY A 96 -9.77 -5.77 -16.99
CA GLY A 96 -9.78 -7.04 -16.26
C GLY A 96 -8.41 -7.50 -15.74
N ALA A 97 -7.33 -6.78 -16.05
CA ALA A 97 -6.03 -7.03 -15.42
C ALA A 97 -6.09 -6.79 -13.91
N GLN A 98 -5.33 -7.60 -13.17
CA GLN A 98 -5.16 -7.45 -11.73
C GLN A 98 -3.84 -6.76 -11.42
N VAL A 99 -3.90 -5.78 -10.52
CA VAL A 99 -2.72 -5.10 -9.97
C VAL A 99 -2.61 -5.46 -8.51
N VAL A 100 -1.49 -6.04 -8.10
CA VAL A 100 -1.26 -6.47 -6.73
C VAL A 100 -0.12 -5.66 -6.12
N VAL A 101 -0.38 -5.00 -5.00
CA VAL A 101 0.67 -4.44 -4.17
C VAL A 101 1.30 -5.58 -3.39
N VAL A 102 2.61 -5.73 -3.50
CA VAL A 102 3.37 -6.79 -2.84
C VAL A 102 4.44 -6.20 -1.93
N ALA A 103 4.84 -6.94 -0.89
CA ALA A 103 5.99 -6.60 -0.07
C ALA A 103 6.77 -7.83 0.37
N ARG A 104 8.07 -7.64 0.58
CA ARG A 104 8.97 -8.64 1.16
C ARG A 104 9.39 -8.20 2.55
N ALA A 105 9.24 -9.13 3.49
CA ALA A 105 9.66 -8.95 4.87
C ALA A 105 11.18 -9.11 5.02
N GLU A 106 11.71 -8.62 6.14
CA GLU A 106 13.03 -9.03 6.60
C GLU A 106 13.10 -10.55 6.82
N GLY A 107 14.12 -11.18 6.24
CA GLY A 107 14.35 -12.63 6.35
C GLY A 107 13.39 -13.50 5.52
N SER A 108 12.54 -12.90 4.68
CA SER A 108 11.71 -13.62 3.71
C SER A 108 12.35 -13.57 2.33
N ASP A 109 12.40 -14.71 1.64
CA ASP A 109 12.77 -14.77 0.23
C ASP A 109 11.58 -14.48 -0.70
N GLU A 110 10.37 -14.55 -0.17
CA GLU A 110 9.12 -14.45 -0.94
C GLU A 110 8.42 -13.10 -0.76
N TYR A 111 7.82 -12.62 -1.85
CA TYR A 111 6.90 -11.49 -1.84
C TYR A 111 5.51 -11.94 -1.39
N LEU A 112 4.92 -11.19 -0.47
CA LEU A 112 3.54 -11.38 -0.03
C LEU A 112 2.63 -10.39 -0.74
N GLY A 113 1.50 -10.87 -1.25
CA GLY A 113 0.41 -10.02 -1.70
C GLY A 113 -0.21 -9.28 -0.52
N LEU A 114 -0.36 -7.97 -0.65
CA LEU A 114 -0.91 -7.09 0.38
C LEU A 114 -2.27 -6.54 -0.01
N LEU A 115 -2.37 -6.03 -1.23
CA LEU A 115 -3.57 -5.38 -1.75
C LEU A 115 -3.77 -5.79 -3.20
N SER A 116 -5.00 -5.95 -3.66
CA SER A 116 -5.28 -6.10 -5.08
C SER A 116 -6.34 -5.13 -5.59
N TYR A 117 -6.11 -4.66 -6.81
CA TYR A 117 -7.03 -3.84 -7.59
C TYR A 117 -7.41 -4.59 -8.86
N ALA A 118 -8.67 -4.43 -9.26
CA ALA A 118 -9.11 -4.71 -10.62
C ALA A 118 -9.00 -3.43 -11.47
N LEU A 119 -8.56 -3.59 -12.72
CA LEU A 119 -8.73 -2.54 -13.73
C LEU A 119 -10.15 -2.56 -14.31
N GLY A 120 -10.78 -1.39 -14.39
CA GLY A 120 -12.16 -1.24 -14.84
C GLY A 120 -12.49 0.22 -15.17
N GLY A 121 -13.51 0.41 -16.00
CA GLY A 121 -14.03 1.71 -16.44
C GLY A 121 -15.50 1.88 -16.12
#